data_AF-A0A7C4MDT7-F1
#
_entry.id   AF-A0A7C4MDT7-F1
#
_cell.length_a   1.000
_cell.length_b   1.000
_cell.length_c   1.000
_cell.angle_alpha   90.00
_cell.angle_beta   90.00
_cell.angle_gamma   90.00
#
_symmetry.space_group_name_H-M   'P 1'
#
loop_
_entity.id
_entity.type
_entity.pdbx_description
1 polymer ?
#
loop_
_entity_poly.entity_id
_entity_poly.type
_entity_poly.pdbx_seq_one_letter_code
_entity_poly.pdbx_strand_id
1 'polypeptide(L)'
;MEEREVTLALRDFLLNRGWQILGIHFPGAQGGLSISINGKSRGWVPDLIAMKNRALIVVECKPKYLSADVNKLNIMFSNPKFFKKFKQKLGLSGDFIFQKAIGFHASYFYRENIPRDFIIFLVKDRSNIEVLFGDQIDSTIRENL
;
A
#
# COMPACT_ATOMS: atom_id res chain seq x y z
N MET A 1 15.58 -4.98 8.99
CA MET A 1 14.81 -3.73 8.92
C MET A 1 13.41 -4.03 9.41
N GLU A 2 12.99 -3.32 10.45
CA GLU A 2 11.68 -3.51 11.07
C GLU A 2 10.56 -2.90 10.22
N GLU A 3 9.31 -3.30 10.46
CA GLU A 3 8.13 -2.79 9.73
C GLU A 3 8.07 -1.25 9.74
N ARG A 4 8.33 -0.62 10.89
CA ARG A 4 8.37 0.84 11.02
C ARG A 4 9.40 1.49 10.09
N GLU A 5 10.57 0.88 9.94
CA GLU A 5 11.65 1.43 9.11
C GLU A 5 11.29 1.31 7.62
N VAL A 6 10.68 0.20 7.21
CA VAL A 6 10.12 0.02 5.87
C VAL A 6 9.06 1.07 5.58
N THR A 7 8.08 1.26 6.47
CA THR A 7 7.02 2.27 6.31
C THR A 7 7.60 3.67 6.17
N LEU A 8 8.61 4.02 6.98
CA LEU A 8 9.25 5.32 6.92
C LEU A 8 10.05 5.54 5.62
N ALA A 9 10.80 4.53 5.16
CA ALA A 9 11.54 4.60 3.90
C ALA A 9 10.56 4.82 2.73
N LEU A 10 9.44 4.09 2.70
CA LEU A 10 8.43 4.24 1.65
C LEU A 10 7.71 5.59 1.70
N ARG A 11 7.41 6.10 2.89
CA ARG A 11 6.87 7.45 3.05
C ARG A 11 7.82 8.47 2.41
N ASP A 12 9.10 8.43 2.76
CA ASP A 12 10.10 9.39 2.28
C ASP A 12 10.27 9.27 0.75
N PHE A 13 10.31 8.05 0.22
CA PHE A 13 10.37 7.77 -1.22
C PHE A 13 9.17 8.34 -2.00
N LEU A 14 7.96 8.14 -1.51
CA LEU A 14 6.74 8.59 -2.17
C LEU A 14 6.62 10.12 -2.10
N LEU A 15 6.91 10.73 -0.94
CA LEU A 15 6.96 12.19 -0.79
C LEU A 15 7.94 12.84 -1.78
N ASN A 16 9.15 12.28 -1.89
CA ASN A 16 10.16 12.79 -2.82
C ASN A 16 9.76 12.67 -4.30
N ARG A 17 8.76 11.84 -4.61
CA ARG A 17 8.18 11.69 -5.95
C ARG A 17 6.88 12.48 -6.14
N GLY A 18 6.53 13.37 -5.21
CA GLY A 18 5.35 14.22 -5.29
C GLY A 18 4.04 13.49 -5.00
N TRP A 19 4.08 12.35 -4.30
CA TRP A 19 2.88 11.73 -3.76
C TRP A 19 2.50 12.40 -2.43
N GLN A 20 1.21 12.68 -2.27
CA GLN A 20 0.65 13.14 -1.01
C GLN A 20 0.38 11.95 -0.09
N ILE A 21 0.88 11.98 1.14
CA ILE A 21 0.59 10.94 2.14
C ILE A 21 -0.73 11.28 2.84
N LEU A 22 -1.71 10.39 2.71
CA LEU A 22 -3.05 10.56 3.29
C LEU A 22 -3.19 9.86 4.65
N GLY A 23 -2.37 8.84 4.91
CA GLY A 23 -2.41 8.09 6.15
C GLY A 23 -1.16 7.27 6.36
N ILE A 24 -0.72 7.20 7.61
CA ILE A 24 0.37 6.34 8.05
C ILE A 24 -0.08 5.64 9.32
N HIS A 25 0.21 4.35 9.41
CA HIS A 25 0.06 3.57 10.62
C HIS A 25 1.34 2.78 10.87
N PHE A 26 1.85 2.87 12.10
CA PHE A 26 3.03 2.11 12.53
C PHE A 26 2.59 0.96 13.45
N PRO A 27 3.41 -0.11 13.55
CA PRO A 27 3.19 -1.15 14.54
C PRO A 27 2.97 -0.58 15.94
N GLY A 28 1.88 -1.00 16.60
CA GLY A 28 1.54 -0.57 17.96
C GLY A 28 1.01 0.86 18.09
N ALA A 29 0.87 1.61 16.98
CA ALA A 29 0.26 2.93 17.02
C ALA A 29 -1.25 2.85 17.29
N GLN A 30 -1.81 3.91 17.88
CA GLN A 30 -3.26 4.12 17.98
C GLN A 30 -3.71 5.16 16.94
N GLY A 31 -4.94 5.06 16.44
CA GLY A 31 -5.57 6.13 15.64
C GLY A 31 -5.33 6.11 14.12
N GLY A 32 -4.85 5.01 13.53
CA GLY A 32 -4.74 4.89 12.07
C GLY A 32 -6.09 4.92 11.35
N LEU A 33 -6.08 5.19 10.04
CA LEU A 33 -7.29 5.25 9.22
C LEU A 33 -7.93 3.86 9.07
N SER A 34 -8.82 3.51 9.99
CA SER A 34 -9.50 2.22 9.99
C SER A 34 -10.66 2.19 9.00
N ILE A 35 -10.71 1.17 8.15
CA ILE A 35 -11.75 0.91 7.16
C ILE A 35 -12.53 -0.34 7.59
N SER A 36 -13.70 -0.14 8.19
CA SER A 36 -14.59 -1.24 8.59
C SER A 36 -15.60 -1.56 7.50
N ILE A 37 -15.51 -2.75 6.93
CA ILE A 37 -16.54 -3.32 6.04
C ILE A 37 -17.49 -4.13 6.94
N ASN A 38 -18.80 -3.87 6.84
CA ASN A 38 -19.88 -4.53 7.62
C ASN A 38 -20.04 -4.17 9.12
N GLY A 39 -19.56 -3.01 9.58
CA GLY A 39 -19.88 -2.56 10.96
C GLY A 39 -19.21 -3.39 12.07
N LYS A 40 -18.28 -4.28 11.70
CA LYS A 40 -17.39 -4.96 12.66
C LYS A 40 -16.55 -3.91 13.39
N SER A 41 -16.36 -4.13 14.69
CA SER A 41 -15.67 -3.22 15.61
C SER A 41 -14.18 -2.99 15.30
N ARG A 42 -13.55 -3.90 14.54
CA ARG A 42 -12.17 -3.75 14.07
C ARG A 42 -12.14 -3.67 12.54
N GLY A 43 -12.01 -2.45 12.02
CA GLY A 43 -11.73 -2.23 10.60
C GLY A 43 -10.27 -2.48 10.27
N TRP A 44 -9.96 -2.66 8.99
CA TRP A 44 -8.58 -2.79 8.52
C TRP A 44 -7.90 -1.42 8.51
N VAL A 45 -6.67 -1.35 9.03
CA VAL A 45 -5.85 -0.14 9.03
C VAL A 45 -4.64 -0.42 8.14
N PRO A 46 -4.51 0.23 6.97
CA PRO A 46 -3.31 0.10 6.15
C PRO A 46 -2.14 0.88 6.76
N ASP A 47 -0.92 0.41 6.50
CA ASP A 47 0.30 1.01 7.04
C ASP A 47 0.63 2.33 6.36
N LEU A 48 0.36 2.44 5.05
CA LEU A 48 0.56 3.66 4.28
C LEU A 48 -0.53 3.85 3.24
N ILE A 49 -1.01 5.08 3.11
CA ILE A 49 -1.88 5.50 2.00
C ILE A 49 -1.26 6.72 1.35
N ALA A 50 -1.06 6.65 0.04
CA ALA A 50 -0.52 7.75 -0.75
C ALA A 50 -1.39 8.03 -1.97
N MET A 51 -1.44 9.29 -2.40
CA MET A 51 -2.23 9.73 -3.54
C MET A 51 -1.41 10.65 -4.44
N LYS A 52 -1.55 10.48 -5.75
CA LYS A 52 -1.01 11.39 -6.75
C LYS A 52 -1.95 11.39 -7.95
N ASN A 53 -2.42 12.58 -8.35
CA ASN A 53 -3.47 12.72 -9.37
C ASN A 53 -4.71 11.87 -9.02
N ARG A 54 -5.11 10.95 -9.91
CA ARG A 54 -6.23 10.01 -9.70
C ARG A 54 -5.78 8.62 -9.22
N ALA A 55 -4.50 8.43 -8.91
CA ALA A 55 -3.98 7.18 -8.39
C ALA A 55 -3.89 7.24 -6.87
N LEU A 56 -4.35 6.16 -6.23
CA LEU A 56 -4.25 5.96 -4.79
C LEU A 56 -3.59 4.62 -4.53
N ILE A 57 -2.44 4.65 -3.86
CA ILE A 57 -1.69 3.46 -3.46
C ILE A 57 -1.97 3.18 -1.99
N VAL A 58 -2.31 1.94 -1.68
CA VAL A 58 -2.44 1.41 -0.33
C VAL A 58 -1.35 0.39 -0.10
N VAL A 59 -0.47 0.63 0.87
CA VAL A 59 0.68 -0.22 1.14
C VAL A 59 0.54 -0.90 2.49
N GLU A 60 0.78 -2.22 2.51
CA GLU A 60 1.13 -2.96 3.72
C GLU A 60 2.65 -3.09 3.78
N CYS A 61 3.25 -2.68 4.89
CA CYS A 61 4.68 -2.75 5.14
C CYS A 61 4.96 -3.93 6.04
N LYS A 62 5.95 -4.74 5.70
CA LYS A 62 6.33 -5.93 6.47
C LYS A 62 7.85 -6.07 6.48
N PRO A 63 8.46 -6.65 7.54
CA PRO A 63 9.89 -6.90 7.53
C PRO A 63 10.30 -7.95 6.48
N LYS A 64 9.39 -8.87 6.14
CA LYS A 64 9.58 -9.95 5.17
C LYS A 64 8.33 -10.15 4.32
N TYR A 65 8.53 -10.63 3.10
CA TYR A 65 7.41 -11.03 2.23
C TYR A 65 6.75 -12.30 2.75
N LEU A 66 5.41 -12.30 2.82
CA LEU A 66 4.59 -13.49 3.04
C LEU A 66 3.41 -13.46 2.07
N SER A 67 3.12 -14.59 1.42
CA SER A 67 1.96 -14.73 0.52
C SER A 67 0.63 -14.48 1.23
N ALA A 68 0.57 -14.66 2.56
CA ALA A 68 -0.58 -14.33 3.38
C ALA A 68 -0.94 -12.83 3.34
N ASP A 69 0.05 -11.94 3.25
CA ASP A 69 -0.17 -10.49 3.18
C ASP A 69 -0.77 -10.08 1.82
N VAL A 70 -0.33 -10.74 0.75
CA VAL A 70 -0.93 -10.62 -0.60
C VAL A 70 -2.40 -11.05 -0.56
N ASN A 71 -2.68 -12.22 0.03
CA ASN A 71 -4.05 -12.74 0.12
C ASN A 71 -4.97 -11.83 0.93
N LYS A 72 -4.47 -11.24 2.03
CA LYS A 72 -5.21 -10.25 2.83
C LYS A 72 -5.65 -9.07 1.97
N LEU A 73 -4.74 -8.49 1.19
CA LEU A 73 -5.06 -7.36 0.30
C LEU A 73 -6.01 -7.77 -0.83
N ASN A 74 -5.85 -8.97 -1.40
CA ASN A 74 -6.78 -9.52 -2.40
C ASN A 74 -8.22 -9.61 -1.87
N ILE A 75 -8.40 -10.16 -0.67
CA ILE A 75 -9.72 -10.30 -0.03
C ILE A 75 -10.36 -8.94 0.22
N MET A 76 -9.56 -7.93 0.60
CA MET A 76 -10.07 -6.58 0.84
C MET A 76 -10.47 -5.89 -0.46
N PHE A 77 -9.62 -5.97 -1.49
CA PHE A 77 -9.84 -5.34 -2.79
C PHE A 77 -10.87 -6.07 -3.66
N SER A 78 -11.20 -7.32 -3.37
CA SER A 78 -12.29 -8.02 -4.05
C SER A 78 -13.68 -7.58 -3.58
N ASN A 79 -13.78 -6.78 -2.52
CA ASN A 79 -15.05 -6.35 -1.95
C ASN A 79 -15.44 -4.94 -2.44
N PRO A 80 -16.47 -4.76 -3.29
CA PRO A 80 -16.84 -3.44 -3.80
C PRO A 80 -17.22 -2.42 -2.71
N LYS A 81 -17.74 -2.89 -1.56
CA LYS A 81 -18.08 -2.03 -0.42
C LYS A 81 -16.84 -1.41 0.23
N PHE A 82 -15.67 -2.03 0.07
CA PHE A 82 -14.39 -1.48 0.52
C PHE A 82 -14.14 -0.12 -0.13
N PHE A 83 -14.11 -0.07 -1.46
CA PHE A 83 -13.79 1.16 -2.20
C PHE A 83 -14.78 2.29 -1.92
N LYS A 84 -16.09 1.97 -1.83
CA LYS A 84 -17.11 2.96 -1.47
C LYS A 84 -16.81 3.59 -0.11
N LYS A 85 -16.58 2.78 0.92
CA LYS A 85 -16.28 3.27 2.27
C LYS A 85 -14.94 3.98 2.34
N PHE A 86 -13.96 3.51 1.56
CA PHE A 86 -12.64 4.09 1.55
C PHE A 86 -12.64 5.48 0.92
N LYS A 87 -13.31 5.66 -0.23
CA LYS A 87 -13.58 6.99 -0.81
C LYS A 87 -14.30 7.92 0.17
N GLN A 88 -15.35 7.44 0.83
CA GLN A 88 -16.10 8.22 1.82
C GLN A 88 -15.21 8.68 2.98
N LYS A 89 -14.37 7.81 3.53
CA LYS A 89 -13.45 8.14 4.63
C LYS A 89 -12.39 9.16 4.25
N LEU A 90 -11.99 9.17 2.99
CA LEU A 90 -11.00 10.10 2.46
C LEU A 90 -11.65 11.37 1.87
N GLY A 91 -12.98 11.50 1.90
CA GLY A 91 -13.68 12.64 1.30
C GLY A 91 -13.51 12.73 -0.23
N LEU A 92 -13.24 11.62 -0.91
CA LEU A 92 -12.94 11.60 -2.34
C LEU A 92 -14.21 11.47 -3.19
N SER A 93 -14.31 12.31 -4.23
CA SER A 93 -15.36 12.27 -5.25
C SER A 93 -14.80 11.93 -6.63
N GLY A 94 -15.52 11.11 -7.40
CA GLY A 94 -15.12 10.71 -8.76
C GLY A 94 -14.35 9.40 -8.84
N ASP A 95 -13.74 9.16 -9.99
CA ASP A 95 -13.05 7.93 -10.30
C ASP A 95 -11.56 8.02 -9.97
N PHE A 96 -11.12 7.02 -9.20
CA PHE A 96 -9.76 6.85 -8.72
C PHE A 96 -9.32 5.43 -9.01
N ILE A 97 -8.06 5.28 -9.38
CA ILE A 97 -7.40 3.99 -9.54
C ILE A 97 -6.85 3.61 -8.17
N PHE A 98 -7.38 2.53 -7.59
CA PHE A 98 -6.91 1.99 -6.32
C PHE A 98 -5.92 0.89 -6.59
N GLN A 99 -4.70 1.07 -6.10
CA GLN A 99 -3.63 0.10 -6.26
C GLN A 99 -3.15 -0.39 -4.91
N LYS A 100 -3.21 -1.71 -4.74
CA LYS A 100 -2.60 -2.40 -3.61
C LYS A 100 -1.11 -2.57 -3.84
N ALA A 101 -0.34 -2.44 -2.77
CA ALA A 101 1.09 -2.59 -2.78
C ALA A 101 1.58 -3.24 -1.50
N ILE A 102 2.76 -3.86 -1.57
CA ILE A 102 3.46 -4.36 -0.39
C ILE A 102 4.88 -3.80 -0.38
N GLY A 103 5.28 -3.29 0.78
CA GLY A 103 6.63 -2.89 1.09
C GLY A 103 7.32 -3.89 2.00
N PHE A 104 8.54 -4.30 1.67
CA PHE A 104 9.35 -5.11 2.60
C PHE A 104 10.84 -5.00 2.33
N HIS A 105 11.62 -5.52 3.27
CA HIS A 105 13.07 -5.53 3.17
C HIS A 105 13.54 -6.49 2.07
N ALA A 106 14.47 -6.03 1.21
CA ALA A 106 14.87 -6.73 -0.02
C ALA A 106 15.48 -8.12 0.22
N SER A 107 16.08 -8.39 1.39
CA SER A 107 16.75 -9.67 1.70
C SER A 107 15.82 -10.88 1.76
N TYR A 108 14.49 -10.68 1.73
CA TYR A 108 13.50 -11.74 1.93
C TYR A 108 12.59 -11.95 0.71
N PHE A 109 13.06 -11.65 -0.50
CA PHE A 109 12.21 -11.70 -1.68
C PHE A 109 12.88 -12.26 -2.93
N TYR A 110 12.08 -13.03 -3.67
CA TYR A 110 12.43 -13.60 -4.96
C TYR A 110 11.47 -13.06 -6.02
N ARG A 111 11.99 -12.70 -7.20
CA ARG A 111 11.21 -12.05 -8.26
C ARG A 111 10.06 -12.91 -8.78
N GLU A 112 10.15 -14.24 -8.73
CA GLU A 112 9.03 -15.13 -9.08
C GLU A 112 7.78 -14.93 -8.20
N ASN A 113 7.91 -14.27 -7.05
CA ASN A 113 6.81 -14.04 -6.12
C ASN A 113 6.03 -12.74 -6.37
N ILE A 114 6.32 -11.98 -7.43
CA ILE A 114 5.59 -10.75 -7.73
C ILE A 114 4.15 -11.10 -8.14
N PRO A 115 3.12 -10.69 -7.38
CA PRO A 115 1.74 -10.92 -7.78
C PRO A 115 1.37 -10.00 -8.95
N ARG A 116 0.53 -10.50 -9.86
CA ARG A 116 0.20 -9.87 -11.14
C ARG A 116 -0.34 -8.45 -11.05
N ASP A 117 -1.13 -8.15 -10.04
CA ASP A 117 -1.81 -6.86 -9.86
C ASP A 117 -1.32 -6.11 -8.61
N PHE A 118 -0.05 -6.31 -8.22
CA PHE A 118 0.60 -5.61 -7.11
C PHE A 118 1.78 -4.74 -7.56
N ILE A 119 1.97 -3.64 -6.83
CA ILE A 119 3.28 -2.99 -6.74
C ILE A 119 4.03 -3.62 -5.57
N ILE A 120 5.29 -3.94 -5.80
CA ILE A 120 6.20 -4.41 -4.77
C ILE A 120 7.29 -3.35 -4.57
N PHE A 121 7.41 -2.84 -3.35
CA PHE A 121 8.50 -1.95 -2.96
C PHE A 121 9.54 -2.75 -2.17
N LEU A 122 10.70 -2.96 -2.78
CA LEU A 122 11.86 -3.58 -2.14
C LEU A 122 12.72 -2.51 -1.48
N VAL A 123 12.71 -2.49 -0.16
CA VAL A 123 13.53 -1.56 0.62
C VAL A 123 14.88 -2.21 0.91
N LYS A 124 15.94 -1.71 0.29
CA LYS A 124 17.33 -2.16 0.54
C LYS A 124 17.91 -1.40 1.73
N ASP A 125 17.66 -0.10 1.75
CA ASP A 125 17.99 0.80 2.85
C ASP A 125 17.00 1.99 2.85
N ARG A 126 17.21 2.95 3.75
CA ARG A 126 16.34 4.13 3.91
C ARG A 126 16.17 4.97 2.64
N SER A 127 17.18 4.97 1.77
CA SER A 127 17.27 5.79 0.56
C SER A 127 17.13 4.99 -0.74
N ASN A 128 17.33 3.67 -0.67
CA ASN A 128 17.35 2.79 -1.83
C ASN A 128 16.13 1.87 -1.83
N ILE A 129 15.17 2.23 -2.67
CA ILE A 129 13.93 1.49 -2.87
C ILE A 129 13.82 1.12 -4.34
N GLU A 130 13.71 -0.18 -4.59
CA GLU A 130 13.45 -0.72 -5.91
C GLU A 130 11.95 -1.02 -6.04
N VAL A 131 11.35 -0.57 -7.15
CA VAL A 131 9.93 -0.77 -7.43
C VAL A 131 9.80 -1.86 -8.48
N LEU A 132 9.02 -2.88 -8.15
CA LEU A 132 8.67 -3.97 -9.06
C LEU A 132 7.16 -3.95 -9.28
N PHE A 133 6.77 -4.31 -10.50
CA PHE A 133 5.37 -4.26 -10.92
C PHE A 133 4.93 -5.64 -11.39
N GLY A 134 3.79 -6.09 -10.92
CA GLY A 134 3.06 -7.16 -11.58
C GLY A 134 2.65 -6.75 -13.00
N ASP A 135 2.36 -7.72 -13.86
CA ASP A 135 2.05 -7.51 -15.28
C ASP A 135 0.70 -6.81 -15.54
N GLN A 136 -0.20 -6.77 -14.56
CA GLN A 136 -1.53 -6.16 -14.65
C GLN A 136 -1.61 -4.75 -14.04
N ILE A 137 -0.48 -4.15 -13.66
CA ILE A 137 -0.45 -2.77 -13.15
C ILE A 137 -0.69 -1.78 -14.29
N ASP A 138 -1.67 -0.89 -14.07
CA ASP A 138 -2.02 0.22 -14.94
C ASP A 138 -0.79 1.10 -15.26
N SER A 139 -0.63 1.48 -16.54
CA SER A 139 0.53 2.24 -17.01
C SER A 139 0.64 3.60 -16.33
N THR A 140 -0.49 4.24 -16.02
CA THR A 140 -0.50 5.54 -15.34
C THR A 140 0.15 5.44 -13.96
N ILE A 141 -0.01 4.32 -13.27
CA ILE A 141 0.63 4.11 -11.97
C ILE A 141 2.13 3.92 -12.12
N ARG A 142 2.56 3.14 -13.12
CA ARG A 142 3.99 2.90 -13.42
C ARG A 142 4.72 4.19 -13.72
N GLU A 143 4.11 5.08 -14.51
CA GLU A 143 4.69 6.37 -14.90
C GLU A 143 4.83 7.35 -13.72
N ASN A 144 4.09 7.13 -12.63
CA ASN A 144 4.09 8.00 -11.45
C ASN A 144 5.07 7.57 -10.35
N LEU A 145 5.74 6.42 -10.47
CA LEU A 145 6.67 5.81 -9.49
C LEU A 145 8.08 5.66 -10.05
#